data_AF-A0A421NUS5-F1
#
_entry.id   AF-A0A421NUS5-F1
#
_cell.length_a   1.000
_cell.length_b   1.000
_cell.length_c   1.000
_cell.angle_alpha   90.00
_cell.angle_beta   90.00
_cell.angle_gamma   90.00
#
_symmetry.space_group_name_H-M   'P 1'
#
loop_
_entity.id
_entity.type
_entity.pdbx_description
1 polymer ?
#
loop_
_entity_poly.entity_id
_entity_poly.type
_entity_poly.pdbx_seq_one_letter_code
_entity_poly.pdbx_strand_id
1 'polypeptide(L)'
;MILEYDPKTGNKIKTTTYHPDGVRIHSIIEYDPQTGIKIKDFSFQKDGKTIWDIYEFDPKTGKFLKTHTQSSKLVKTEQKNINNQIKGE
;
A
#
# COMPACT_ATOMS: atom_id res chain seq x y z
N MET A 1 1.20 -11.08 8.37
CA MET A 1 1.91 -9.93 7.75
C MET A 1 2.97 -10.48 6.83
N ILE A 2 3.15 -9.89 5.66
CA ILE A 2 4.21 -10.22 4.69
C ILE A 2 5.09 -8.98 4.50
N LEU A 3 6.41 -9.20 4.42
CA LEU A 3 7.41 -8.15 4.22
C LEU A 3 8.19 -8.45 2.94
N GLU A 4 8.34 -7.46 2.08
CA GLU A 4 9.14 -7.53 0.86
C GLU A 4 10.31 -6.54 0.97
N TYR A 5 11.48 -6.95 0.49
CA TYR A 5 12.73 -6.19 0.59
C TYR A 5 13.39 -6.04 -0.78
N ASP A 6 14.02 -4.88 -1.01
CA ASP A 6 14.85 -4.65 -2.18
C ASP A 6 16.14 -5.49 -2.06
N PRO A 7 16.48 -6.31 -3.06
CA PRO A 7 17.63 -7.20 -2.98
C PRO A 7 18.98 -6.48 -3.09
N LYS A 8 19.01 -5.21 -3.55
CA LYS A 8 20.25 -4.43 -3.71
C LYS A 8 20.57 -3.63 -2.46
N THR A 9 19.56 -2.99 -1.86
CA THR A 9 19.75 -2.13 -0.69
C THR A 9 19.45 -2.83 0.63
N GLY A 10 18.69 -3.94 0.60
CA GLY A 10 18.18 -4.60 1.79
C GLY A 10 17.06 -3.83 2.48
N ASN A 11 16.62 -2.70 1.92
CA ASN A 11 15.54 -1.91 2.47
C ASN A 11 14.20 -2.58 2.24
N LYS A 12 13.27 -2.40 3.18
CA LYS A 12 11.88 -2.78 2.99
C LYS A 12 11.30 -1.97 1.83
N ILE A 13 10.56 -2.62 0.94
CA ILE A 13 9.85 -1.98 -0.18
C ILE A 13 8.34 -2.09 -0.05
N LYS A 14 7.85 -3.15 0.61
CA LYS A 14 6.42 -3.36 0.80
C LYS A 14 6.13 -4.11 2.10
N THR A 15 5.00 -3.78 2.70
CA THR A 15 4.41 -4.53 3.82
C THR A 15 2.94 -4.74 3.56
N THR A 16 2.50 -5.99 3.64
CA THR A 16 1.08 -6.35 3.57
C THR A 16 0.64 -6.86 4.94
N THR A 17 -0.34 -6.18 5.52
CA THR A 17 -0.98 -6.61 6.76
C THR A 17 -2.35 -7.19 6.47
N TYR A 18 -2.80 -8.11 7.32
CA TYR A 18 -4.05 -8.81 7.16
C TYR A 18 -4.95 -8.53 8.36
N HIS A 19 -6.25 -8.66 8.15
CA HIS A 19 -7.23 -8.73 9.22
C HIS A 19 -6.94 -9.92 10.15
N PRO A 20 -7.57 -9.99 11.33
CA PRO A 20 -7.39 -11.12 12.26
C PRO A 20 -7.71 -12.49 11.66
N ASP A 21 -8.49 -12.53 10.57
CA ASP A 21 -8.75 -13.76 9.81
C ASP A 21 -7.53 -14.30 9.05
N GLY A 22 -6.47 -13.50 8.90
CA GLY A 22 -5.25 -13.86 8.18
C GLY A 22 -5.42 -13.97 6.66
N VAL A 23 -6.61 -13.67 6.13
CA VAL A 23 -6.97 -13.85 4.72
C VAL A 23 -7.18 -12.51 4.04
N ARG A 24 -7.93 -11.60 4.67
CA ARG A 24 -8.29 -10.32 4.06
C ARG A 24 -7.20 -9.30 4.31
N ILE A 25 -6.79 -8.58 3.27
CA ILE A 25 -5.80 -7.52 3.40
C ILE A 25 -6.41 -6.38 4.22
N HIS A 26 -5.67 -5.92 5.23
CA HIS A 26 -6.04 -4.76 6.03
C HIS A 26 -5.36 -3.50 5.51
N SER A 27 -4.05 -3.59 5.23
CA SER A 27 -3.31 -2.49 4.61
C SER A 27 -2.14 -2.98 3.77
N ILE A 28 -1.72 -2.14 2.83
CA ILE A 28 -0.46 -2.27 2.10
C ILE A 28 0.33 -0.97 2.29
N ILE A 29 1.60 -1.09 2.67
CA ILE A 29 2.50 0.05 2.82
C ILE A 29 3.64 -0.11 1.81
N GLU A 30 3.92 0.95 1.06
CA GLU A 30 5.04 1.03 0.14
C GLU A 30 6.13 1.96 0.67
N TYR A 31 7.37 1.60 0.41
CA TYR A 31 8.55 2.28 0.90
C TYR A 31 9.49 2.59 -0.27
N ASP A 32 10.20 3.71 -0.18
CA ASP A 32 11.28 4.03 -1.10
C ASP A 32 12.42 3.02 -0.94
N PRO A 33 12.87 2.34 -2.01
CA PRO A 33 13.87 1.28 -1.93
C PRO A 33 15.27 1.81 -1.57
N GLN A 34 15.56 3.10 -1.79
CA GLN A 34 16.87 3.69 -1.49
C GLN A 34 16.95 4.15 -0.04
N THR A 35 15.86 4.72 0.50
CA THR A 35 15.85 5.30 1.85
C THR A 35 15.15 4.43 2.89
N GLY A 36 14.32 3.47 2.48
CA GLY A 36 13.44 2.70 3.37
C GLY A 36 12.29 3.54 3.97
N ILE A 37 12.09 4.76 3.49
CA ILE A 37 11.07 5.68 4.00
C ILE A 37 9.71 5.31 3.42
N LYS A 38 8.67 5.31 4.25
CA LYS A 38 7.29 5.10 3.83
C LYS A 38 6.86 6.21 2.86
N ILE A 39 6.31 5.82 1.70
CA ILE A 39 5.85 6.76 0.65
C ILE A 39 4.34 6.68 0.40
N LYS A 40 3.74 5.50 0.56
CA LYS A 40 2.30 5.29 0.42
C LYS A 40 1.76 4.30 1.46
N ASP A 41 0.51 4.50 1.84
CA ASP A 41 -0.27 3.56 2.64
C ASP A 41 -1.66 3.40 2.02
N PHE A 42 -2.05 2.17 1.76
CA PHE A 42 -3.34 1.79 1.23
C PHE A 42 -4.12 1.12 2.35
N SER A 43 -5.21 1.73 2.80
CA SER A 43 -6.15 1.11 3.74
C SER A 43 -7.27 0.42 2.97
N PHE A 44 -7.66 -0.77 3.42
CA PHE A 44 -8.72 -1.54 2.80
C PHE A 44 -9.96 -1.60 3.69
N GLN A 45 -11.12 -1.74 3.05
CA GLN A 45 -12.37 -2.05 3.74
C GLN A 45 -12.34 -3.46 4.33
N LYS A 46 -13.35 -3.78 5.16
CA LYS A 46 -13.51 -5.11 5.79
C LYS A 46 -13.61 -6.28 4.79
N ASP A 47 -13.89 -5.99 3.51
CA ASP A 47 -13.88 -7.00 2.45
C ASP A 47 -12.46 -7.42 2.02
N GLY A 48 -11.43 -6.66 2.43
CA GLY A 48 -10.03 -6.87 2.10
C GLY A 48 -9.67 -6.67 0.62
N LYS A 49 -10.57 -6.05 -0.16
CA LYS A 49 -10.45 -5.89 -1.61
C LYS A 49 -10.59 -4.43 -2.03
N THR A 50 -11.49 -3.71 -1.36
CA THR A 50 -11.82 -2.34 -1.71
C THR A 50 -10.91 -1.37 -0.94
N ILE A 51 -10.16 -0.55 -1.66
CA ILE A 51 -9.37 0.55 -1.08
C ILE A 51 -10.35 1.57 -0.50
N TRP A 52 -10.11 1.91 0.77
CA TRP A 52 -10.84 2.94 1.50
C TRP A 52 -10.15 4.29 1.32
N ASP A 53 -8.87 4.39 1.70
CA ASP A 53 -8.06 5.60 1.56
C ASP A 53 -6.64 5.26 1.10
N ILE A 54 -5.98 6.24 0.47
CA ILE A 54 -4.54 6.23 0.21
C ILE A 54 -3.89 7.43 0.90
N TYR A 55 -2.87 7.19 1.69
CA TYR A 55 -2.08 8.24 2.34
C TYR A 55 -0.74 8.37 1.62
N GLU A 56 -0.37 9.60 1.27
CA GLU A 56 0.92 9.91 0.64
C GLU A 56 1.85 10.60 1.65
N PHE A 57 3.13 10.25 1.57
CA PHE A 57 4.18 10.74 2.45
C PHE A 57 5.34 11.27 1.63
N ASP A 58 6.05 12.26 2.17
CA ASP A 58 7.23 12.81 1.55
C ASP A 58 8.38 11.77 1.53
N PRO A 59 8.95 11.45 0.37
CA PRO A 59 9.92 10.36 0.23
C PRO A 59 11.29 10.65 0.88
N LYS A 60 11.56 11.90 1.27
CA LYS A 60 12.81 12.30 1.91
C LYS A 60 12.69 12.38 3.43
N THR A 61 11.52 12.75 3.92
CA THR A 61 11.29 13.08 5.34
C THR A 61 10.29 12.13 6.03
N GLY A 62 9.52 11.35 5.27
CA GLY A 62 8.45 10.50 5.77
C GLY A 62 7.25 11.27 6.33
N LYS A 63 7.19 12.59 6.13
CA LYS A 63 6.10 13.42 6.62
C LYS A 63 4.84 13.16 5.80
N PHE A 64 3.71 13.06 6.49
CA PHE A 64 2.40 12.98 5.84
C PHE A 64 2.17 14.21 4.94
N LEU A 65 1.68 13.97 3.73
CA LEU A 65 1.36 15.01 2.76
C LEU A 65 -0.16 15.17 2.61
N LYS A 66 -0.86 14.09 2.26
CA LYS A 66 -2.30 14.13 1.99
C LYS A 66 -2.93 12.74 2.00
N THR A 67 -4.25 12.75 2.14
CA THR A 67 -5.11 11.57 2.01
C THR A 67 -5.95 11.70 0.75
N HIS A 68 -6.09 10.60 0.02
CA HIS A 68 -7.02 10.45 -1.10
C HIS A 68 -8.12 9.49 -0.70
N THR A 69 -9.36 9.95 -0.76
CA THR A 69 -10.51 9.14 -0.41
C THR A 69 -10.98 8.29 -1.57
N GLN A 70 -11.77 7.26 -1.29
CA GLN A 70 -12.32 6.33 -2.27
C GLN A 70 -12.95 6.97 -3.52
N SER A 71 -13.58 8.14 -3.38
CA SER A 71 -14.23 8.83 -4.50
C SER A 71 -13.23 9.45 -5.48
N SER A 72 -11.98 9.67 -5.06
CA SER A 72 -10.92 10.28 -5.85
C SER A 72 -10.55 9.45 -7.09
N LYS A 73 -10.13 10.14 -8.15
CA LYS A 73 -9.66 9.49 -9.38
C LYS A 73 -8.44 8.59 -9.12
N LEU A 74 -7.54 9.02 -8.23
CA LEU A 74 -6.34 8.26 -7.89
C LEU A 74 -6.70 6.90 -7.29
N VAL A 75 -7.56 6.86 -6.28
CA VAL A 75 -7.95 5.60 -5.62
C VAL A 75 -8.61 4.64 -6.61
N LYS A 76 -9.48 5.14 -7.50
CA LYS A 76 -10.10 4.31 -8.55
C LYS A 76 -9.07 3.71 -9.52
N THR A 77 -8.03 4.47 -9.88
CA THR A 77 -6.94 3.98 -10.72
C THR A 77 -6.12 2.91 -10.00
N GLU A 78 -5.71 3.16 -8.76
CA GLU A 78 -4.92 2.20 -7.97
C GLU A 78 -5.71 0.92 -7.66
N GLN A 79 -7.01 1.04 -7.37
CA GLN A 79 -7.91 -0.11 -7.21
C GLN A 79 -7.90 -1.01 -8.45
N LYS A 80 -7.90 -0.44 -9.65
CA LYS A 80 -7.84 -1.21 -10.90
C LYS A 80 -6.48 -1.90 -11.06
N ASN A 81 -5.39 -1.21 -10.72
CA ASN A 81 -4.04 -1.77 -10.80
C ASN A 81 -3.88 -2.99 -9.88
N ILE A 82 -4.31 -2.86 -8.62
CA ILE A 82 -4.26 -3.96 -7.63
C ILE A 82 -5.15 -5.12 -8.07
N ASN A 83 -6.38 -4.85 -8.55
CA ASN A 83 -7.27 -5.89 -9.04
C ASN A 83 -6.71 -6.64 -10.26
N ASN A 84 -5.95 -5.97 -11.12
CA ASN A 84 -5.30 -6.59 -12.27
C ASN A 84 -4.12 -7.48 -11.86
N GLN A 85 -3.36 -7.11 -10.83
CA GLN A 85 -2.28 -7.95 -10.30
C GLN A 85 -2.82 -9.26 -9.70
N ILE A 86 -4.02 -9.25 -9.12
CA ILE A 86 -4.65 -10.44 -8.51
C ILE A 86 -5.31 -11.36 -9.55
N LYS A 87 -5.68 -10.83 -10.73
CA LYS A 87 -6.32 -11.61 -11.82
C LYS A 87 -5.34 -12.23 -12.81
N GLY A 88 -4.03 -12.01 -12.63
CA GLY A 88 -2.97 -12.45 -13.53
C GLY A 88 -2.43 -13.86 -13.27
N GLU A 89 -3.07 -14.66 -12.43
CA GLU A 89 -2.74 -16.07 -12.15
C GLU A 89 -3.87 -17.01 -12.58
#